data_AF-A0A3L6EBR6-F1
#
_entry.id   AF-A0A3L6EBR6-F1
#
_cell.length_a   1.000
_cell.length_b   1.000
_cell.length_c   1.000
_cell.angle_alpha   90.00
_cell.angle_beta   90.00
_cell.angle_gamma   90.00
#
_symmetry.space_group_name_H-M   'P 1'
#
loop_
_entity.id
_entity.type
_entity.pdbx_description
1 polymer ?
#
loop_
_entity_poly.entity_id
_entity_poly.type
_entity_poly.pdbx_seq_one_letter_code
_entity_poly.pdbx_strand_id
1 'polypeptide(L)'
;MAAAASGGDTPKQLLSIIRDFAYEKSHGERRVSDLRRRLADARAAADVAAAELDAAKRAREAAEQEFRGSQVQDAIAADSILALEATISCLHEEISKASTDLDALKSKEDSEREDFISKMYDMNAKIRQFQQMVSLELSEYNHCELPSTYGEHVKDKSKTVDSEGISEELSDKVSNIEAEVQLLEEEYKKDLLYHDKANVLTVEQYMCLPKAVQQSALQTLVGDAVSRVMAGVQAEDLWSVRSWPKSKQRELLWRLLWKRQSSCRSSANILNIKSCLFLCISSRIFPMLSAKLSLTSNTRAAELEKVHASLAVELQRRYVCPGCGVNNMPGLEEAAN
;
A
#
# COMPACT_ATOMS: atom_id res chain seq x y z
N MET A 1 -24.05 43.20 -113.65
CA MET A 1 -24.72 43.96 -112.58
C MET A 1 -25.45 42.99 -111.67
N ALA A 2 -25.05 42.90 -110.41
CA ALA A 2 -25.93 42.53 -109.28
C ALA A 2 -25.15 42.77 -107.98
N ALA A 3 -25.14 44.02 -107.54
CA ALA A 3 -24.82 44.36 -106.16
C ALA A 3 -25.99 43.88 -105.29
N ALA A 4 -25.81 42.77 -104.57
CA ALA A 4 -26.81 42.25 -103.64
C ALA A 4 -26.39 42.55 -102.20
N ALA A 5 -26.89 43.69 -101.72
CA ALA A 5 -27.29 43.99 -100.34
C ALA A 5 -26.44 43.42 -99.18
N SER A 6 -25.29 44.04 -98.91
CA SER A 6 -24.61 43.99 -97.62
C SER A 6 -25.25 44.98 -96.63
N GLY A 7 -26.46 44.71 -96.12
CA GLY A 7 -27.17 45.68 -95.27
C GLY A 7 -28.18 45.17 -94.23
N GLY A 8 -28.34 43.86 -94.02
CA GLY A 8 -29.45 43.31 -93.21
C GLY A 8 -29.14 42.89 -91.76
N ASP A 9 -27.87 42.61 -91.41
CA ASP A 9 -27.53 41.89 -90.16
C ASP A 9 -26.83 42.72 -89.09
N THR A 10 -26.41 43.94 -89.40
CA THR A 10 -25.70 44.84 -88.48
C THR A 10 -26.50 45.23 -87.22
N PRO A 11 -27.83 45.51 -87.28
CA PRO A 11 -28.60 45.84 -86.08
C PRO A 11 -28.77 44.63 -85.13
N LYS A 12 -28.92 43.41 -85.66
CA LYS A 12 -29.07 42.19 -84.86
C LYS A 12 -27.77 41.84 -84.13
N GLN A 13 -26.64 42.00 -84.82
CA GLN A 13 -25.32 41.75 -84.24
C GLN A 13 -25.01 42.73 -83.11
N LEU A 14 -25.33 44.01 -83.28
CA LEU A 14 -25.21 45.02 -82.22
C LEU A 14 -26.06 44.68 -80.99
N LEU A 15 -27.31 44.24 -81.19
CA LEU A 15 -28.19 43.84 -80.10
C LEU A 15 -27.69 42.58 -79.37
N SER A 16 -27.04 41.64 -80.06
CA SER A 16 -26.38 40.49 -79.42
C SER A 16 -25.25 40.96 -78.52
N ILE A 17 -24.35 41.81 -79.02
CA ILE A 17 -23.21 42.34 -78.25
C ILE A 17 -23.69 43.08 -76.99
N ILE A 18 -24.74 43.89 -77.12
CA ILE A 18 -25.33 44.60 -75.97
C ILE A 18 -25.88 43.62 -74.93
N ARG A 19 -26.54 42.54 -75.37
CA ARG A 19 -27.06 41.50 -74.48
C ARG A 19 -25.93 40.74 -73.78
N ASP A 20 -24.90 40.34 -74.53
CA ASP A 20 -23.75 39.62 -74.00
C ASP A 20 -22.98 40.50 -73.00
N PHE A 21 -22.82 41.79 -73.30
CA PHE A 21 -22.23 42.75 -72.37
C PHE A 21 -23.05 42.91 -71.08
N ALA A 22 -24.37 43.06 -71.20
CA ALA A 22 -25.26 43.18 -70.04
C ALA A 22 -25.24 41.90 -69.18
N TYR A 23 -25.22 40.73 -69.82
CA TYR A 23 -25.08 39.45 -69.14
C TYR A 23 -23.76 39.35 -68.39
N GLU A 24 -22.63 39.58 -69.07
CA GLU A 24 -21.30 39.47 -68.47
C GLU A 24 -21.10 40.48 -67.34
N LYS A 25 -21.62 41.71 -67.50
CA LYS A 25 -21.62 42.72 -66.44
C LYS A 25 -22.38 42.23 -65.20
N SER A 26 -23.61 41.74 -65.37
CA SER A 26 -24.43 41.23 -64.25
C SER A 26 -23.81 39.98 -63.59
N HIS A 27 -23.13 39.14 -64.38
CA HIS A 27 -22.45 37.96 -63.90
C HIS A 27 -21.18 38.33 -63.11
N GLY A 28 -20.39 39.27 -63.62
CA GLY A 28 -19.24 39.83 -62.93
C GLY A 28 -19.60 40.49 -61.61
N GLU A 29 -20.66 41.30 -61.58
CA GLU A 29 -21.16 41.94 -60.35
C GLU A 29 -21.59 40.91 -59.29
N ARG A 30 -22.29 39.85 -59.70
CA ARG A 30 -22.65 38.73 -58.80
C ARG A 30 -21.41 38.02 -58.25
N ARG A 31 -20.42 37.72 -59.10
CA ARG A 31 -19.16 37.09 -58.66
C ARG A 31 -18.41 37.95 -57.66
N VAL A 32 -18.29 39.25 -57.93
CA VAL A 32 -17.63 40.20 -57.01
C VAL A 32 -18.39 40.29 -55.69
N SER A 33 -19.73 40.35 -55.72
CA SER A 33 -20.55 40.40 -54.52
C SER A 33 -20.42 39.14 -53.67
N ASP A 34 -20.42 37.96 -54.29
CA ASP A 34 -20.20 36.69 -53.60
C ASP A 34 -18.80 36.58 -52.99
N LEU A 35 -17.76 37.00 -53.73
CA LEU A 35 -16.38 37.04 -53.20
C LEU A 35 -16.24 38.02 -52.02
N ARG A 36 -16.87 39.19 -52.06
CA ARG A 36 -16.87 40.14 -50.95
C ARG A 36 -17.54 39.57 -49.71
N ARG A 37 -18.67 38.87 -49.87
CA ARG A 37 -19.35 38.17 -48.77
C ARG A 37 -18.43 37.12 -48.16
N ARG A 38 -17.86 36.23 -48.97
CA ARG A 38 -16.91 35.20 -48.50
C ARG A 38 -15.69 35.79 -47.80
N LEU A 39 -15.19 36.93 -48.27
CA LEU A 39 -14.08 37.64 -47.62
C LEU A 39 -14.48 38.20 -46.26
N ALA A 40 -15.70 38.74 -46.13
CA ALA A 40 -16.23 39.20 -44.85
C ALA A 40 -16.41 38.03 -43.87
N ASP A 41 -17.00 36.93 -44.33
CA ASP A 41 -17.18 35.71 -43.53
C ASP A 41 -15.82 35.14 -43.06
N ALA A 42 -14.83 35.10 -43.95
CA ALA A 42 -13.48 34.63 -43.63
C ALA A 42 -12.77 35.53 -42.60
N ARG A 43 -12.97 36.86 -42.67
CA ARG A 43 -12.43 37.80 -41.67
C ARG A 43 -13.08 37.58 -40.31
N ALA A 44 -14.42 37.49 -40.27
CA ALA A 44 -15.13 37.21 -39.04
C ALA A 44 -14.68 35.88 -38.40
N ALA A 45 -14.50 34.84 -39.21
CA ALA A 45 -13.97 33.56 -38.74
C ALA A 45 -12.54 33.66 -38.20
N ALA A 46 -11.68 34.48 -38.84
CA ALA A 46 -10.32 34.72 -38.36
C ALA A 46 -10.29 35.46 -37.02
N ASP A 47 -11.16 36.46 -36.84
CA ASP A 47 -11.28 37.21 -35.59
C ASP A 47 -11.77 36.31 -34.44
N VAL A 48 -12.75 35.43 -34.72
CA VAL A 48 -13.21 34.42 -33.75
C VAL A 48 -12.08 33.47 -33.38
N ALA A 49 -11.37 32.91 -34.36
CA ALA A 49 -10.24 32.01 -34.10
C ALA A 49 -9.10 32.69 -33.31
N ALA A 50 -8.86 33.98 -33.56
CA ALA A 50 -7.88 34.77 -32.80
C ALA A 50 -8.30 34.92 -31.32
N ALA A 51 -9.58 35.24 -31.08
CA ALA A 51 -10.11 35.35 -29.72
C ALA A 51 -10.05 34.00 -28.97
N GLU A 52 -10.37 32.90 -29.64
CA GLU A 52 -10.25 31.54 -29.08
C GLU A 52 -8.80 31.18 -28.74
N LEU A 53 -7.85 31.52 -29.61
CA LEU A 53 -6.42 31.31 -29.37
C LEU A 53 -5.94 32.07 -28.13
N ASP A 54 -6.34 33.33 -27.98
CA ASP A 54 -5.95 34.13 -26.81
C ASP A 54 -6.63 33.67 -25.52
N ALA A 55 -7.86 33.13 -25.61
CA ALA A 55 -8.50 32.46 -24.49
C ALA A 55 -7.75 31.17 -24.09
N ALA A 56 -7.32 30.37 -25.07
CA ALA A 56 -6.55 29.16 -24.83
C ALA A 56 -5.17 29.45 -24.20
N LYS A 57 -4.48 30.52 -24.64
CA LYS A 57 -3.21 30.96 -24.02
C LYS A 57 -3.40 31.32 -22.56
N ARG A 58 -4.41 32.13 -22.23
CA ARG A 58 -4.72 32.51 -20.84
C ARG A 58 -5.07 31.30 -19.98
N ALA A 59 -5.84 30.36 -20.51
CA ALA A 59 -6.17 29.12 -19.80
C ALA A 59 -4.90 28.26 -19.54
N ARG A 60 -4.01 28.17 -20.52
CA ARG A 60 -2.72 27.48 -20.38
C ARG A 60 -1.85 28.15 -19.31
N GLU A 61 -1.71 29.47 -19.34
CA GLU A 61 -0.93 30.22 -18.36
C GLU A 61 -1.47 30.00 -16.94
N ALA A 62 -2.79 30.01 -16.76
CA ALA A 62 -3.42 29.72 -15.47
C ALA A 62 -3.07 28.30 -14.98
N ALA A 63 -3.20 27.29 -15.85
CA ALA A 63 -2.85 25.91 -15.52
C ALA A 63 -1.35 25.72 -15.21
N GLU A 64 -0.47 26.43 -15.91
CA GLU A 64 0.98 26.39 -15.64
C GLU A 64 1.32 27.04 -14.28
N GLN A 65 0.63 28.10 -13.87
CA GLN A 65 0.83 28.70 -12.55
C GLN A 65 0.37 27.76 -11.43
N GLU A 66 -0.79 27.12 -11.60
CA GLU A 66 -1.29 26.11 -10.66
C GLU A 66 -0.30 24.93 -10.53
N PHE A 67 0.17 24.41 -11.66
CA PHE A 67 1.18 23.33 -11.68
C PHE A 67 2.48 23.71 -10.97
N ARG A 68 2.97 24.96 -11.16
CA ARG A 68 4.13 25.46 -10.42
C ARG A 68 3.85 25.55 -8.92
N GLY A 69 2.64 25.95 -8.52
CA GLY A 69 2.21 25.92 -7.12
C GLY A 69 2.27 24.52 -6.52
N SER A 70 1.77 23.52 -7.24
CA SER A 70 1.87 22.11 -6.81
C SER A 70 3.32 21.64 -6.70
N GLN A 71 4.21 21.98 -7.65
CA GLN A 71 5.63 21.62 -7.54
C GLN A 71 6.30 22.18 -6.28
N VAL A 72 5.97 23.41 -5.89
CA VAL A 72 6.51 24.01 -4.67
C VAL A 72 5.99 23.26 -3.43
N GLN A 73 4.70 22.91 -3.41
CA GLN A 73 4.13 22.10 -2.34
C GLN A 73 4.78 20.72 -2.25
N ASP A 74 5.04 20.07 -3.38
CA ASP A 74 5.73 18.77 -3.45
C ASP A 74 7.16 18.87 -2.89
N ALA A 75 7.91 19.93 -3.22
CA ALA A 75 9.25 20.16 -2.68
C ALA A 75 9.22 20.37 -1.16
N ILE A 76 8.29 21.19 -0.66
CA ILE A 76 8.12 21.40 0.79
C ILE A 76 7.76 20.10 1.49
N ALA A 77 6.88 19.28 0.91
CA ALA A 77 6.50 17.99 1.47
C ALA A 77 7.70 17.03 1.52
N ALA A 78 8.52 16.98 0.47
CA ALA A 78 9.74 16.18 0.44
C ALA A 78 10.74 16.60 1.53
N ASP A 79 11.00 17.90 1.68
CA ASP A 79 11.88 18.43 2.72
C ASP A 79 11.34 18.14 4.12
N SER A 80 10.02 18.21 4.31
CA SER A 80 9.35 17.89 5.57
C SER A 80 9.48 16.42 5.94
N ILE A 81 9.39 15.51 4.96
CA ILE A 81 9.61 14.07 5.17
C ILE A 81 11.05 13.83 5.64
N LEU A 82 12.05 14.41 4.96
CA LEU A 82 13.45 14.27 5.34
C LEU A 82 13.72 14.79 6.77
N ALA A 83 13.10 15.89 7.16
CA ALA A 83 13.21 16.43 8.52
C ALA A 83 12.59 15.50 9.57
N LEU A 84 11.44 14.91 9.26
CA LEU A 84 10.78 13.92 10.13
C LEU A 84 11.62 12.65 10.26
N GLU A 85 12.20 12.14 9.17
CA GLU A 85 13.09 10.97 9.18
C GLU A 85 14.34 11.21 10.03
N ALA A 86 14.94 12.41 9.95
CA ALA A 86 16.06 12.80 10.80
C ALA A 86 15.65 12.83 12.29
N THR A 87 14.48 13.37 12.60
CA THR A 87 13.95 13.42 13.97
C THR A 87 13.69 12.03 14.53
N ILE A 88 13.08 11.14 13.74
CA ILE A 88 12.86 9.73 14.10
C ILE A 88 14.19 9.02 14.37
N SER A 89 15.23 9.31 13.59
CA SER A 89 16.56 8.73 13.77
C SER A 89 17.19 9.17 15.10
N CYS A 90 17.14 10.47 15.42
CA CYS A 90 17.63 10.99 16.70
C CYS A 90 16.89 10.38 17.89
N LEU A 91 15.55 10.30 17.82
CA LEU A 91 14.75 9.70 18.90
C LEU A 91 15.07 8.22 19.09
N HIS A 92 15.30 7.45 18.01
CA HIS A 92 15.74 6.06 18.14
C HIS A 92 17.11 5.94 18.81
N GLU A 93 18.06 6.84 18.53
CA GLU A 93 19.36 6.85 19.20
C GLU A 93 19.21 7.14 20.70
N GLU A 94 18.37 8.11 21.07
CA GLU A 94 18.06 8.42 22.47
C GLU A 94 17.40 7.25 23.19
N ILE A 95 16.43 6.58 22.57
CA ILE A 95 15.79 5.37 23.11
C ILE A 95 16.83 4.26 23.28
N SER A 96 17.70 4.05 22.28
CA SER A 96 18.74 3.03 22.36
C SER A 96 19.69 3.32 23.52
N LYS A 97 20.11 4.56 23.71
CA LYS A 97 20.98 4.98 24.82
C LYS A 97 20.29 4.79 26.18
N ALA A 98 19.06 5.27 26.32
CA ALA A 98 18.29 5.10 27.55
C ALA A 98 18.11 3.60 27.90
N SER A 99 17.93 2.76 26.87
CA SER A 99 17.83 1.30 27.05
C SER A 99 19.14 0.71 27.59
N THR A 100 20.29 1.09 27.01
CA THR A 100 21.60 0.63 27.50
C THR A 100 21.92 1.12 28.91
N ASP A 101 21.54 2.35 29.25
CA ASP A 101 21.72 2.91 30.59
C ASP A 101 20.86 2.14 31.61
N LEU A 102 19.62 1.79 31.25
CA LEU A 102 18.73 0.99 32.09
C LEU A 102 19.29 -0.41 32.35
N ASP A 103 19.82 -1.08 31.34
CA ASP A 103 20.43 -2.41 31.50
C ASP A 103 21.67 -2.36 32.39
N ALA A 104 22.51 -1.32 32.25
CA ALA A 104 23.65 -1.10 33.12
C ALA A 104 23.21 -0.91 34.59
N LEU A 105 22.16 -0.12 34.83
CA LEU A 105 21.60 0.08 36.17
C LEU A 105 21.03 -1.21 36.77
N LYS A 106 20.29 -2.01 35.98
CA LYS A 106 19.78 -3.32 36.43
C LYS A 106 20.90 -4.26 36.85
N SER A 107 21.95 -4.37 36.03
CA SER A 107 23.10 -5.23 36.35
C SER A 107 23.80 -4.81 37.65
N LYS A 108 23.86 -3.49 37.90
CA LYS A 108 24.41 -2.94 39.14
C LYS A 108 23.51 -3.26 40.34
N GLU A 109 22.21 -3.00 40.22
CA GLU A 109 21.22 -3.35 41.26
C GLU A 109 21.29 -4.83 41.60
N ASP A 110 21.35 -5.72 40.60
CA ASP A 110 21.49 -7.15 40.79
C ASP A 110 22.76 -7.49 41.59
N SER A 111 23.91 -6.89 41.23
CA SER A 111 25.16 -7.11 41.96
C SER A 111 25.12 -6.63 43.40
N GLU A 112 24.48 -5.47 43.67
CA GLU A 112 24.33 -4.92 45.02
C GLU A 112 23.38 -5.77 45.86
N ARG A 113 22.28 -6.26 45.26
CA ARG A 113 21.34 -7.18 45.90
C ARG A 113 22.02 -8.50 46.28
N GLU A 114 22.80 -9.09 45.38
CA GLU A 114 23.53 -10.34 45.66
C GLU A 114 24.62 -10.16 46.73
N ASP A 115 25.34 -9.04 46.73
CA ASP A 115 26.32 -8.71 47.79
C ASP A 115 25.64 -8.55 49.16
N PHE A 116 24.48 -7.87 49.20
CA PHE A 116 23.68 -7.77 50.42
C PHE A 116 23.22 -9.15 50.93
N ILE A 117 22.64 -9.98 50.05
CA ILE A 117 22.19 -11.34 50.40
C ILE A 117 23.36 -12.17 50.94
N SER A 118 24.52 -12.10 50.30
CA SER A 118 25.73 -12.81 50.72
C SER A 118 26.18 -12.39 52.13
N LYS A 119 26.18 -11.08 52.42
CA LYS A 119 26.50 -10.54 53.75
C LYS A 119 25.50 -11.00 54.82
N MET A 120 24.22 -11.06 54.47
CA MET A 120 23.18 -11.56 55.38
C MET A 120 23.36 -13.05 55.70
N TYR A 121 23.74 -13.87 54.71
CA TYR A 121 24.06 -15.27 54.95
C TYR A 121 25.28 -15.46 55.85
N ASP A 122 26.36 -14.70 55.63
CA ASP A 122 27.55 -14.74 56.47
C ASP A 122 27.24 -14.33 57.92
N MET A 123 26.47 -13.25 58.11
CA MET A 123 26.02 -12.83 59.43
C MET A 123 25.16 -13.89 60.12
N ASN A 124 24.21 -14.50 59.40
CA ASN A 124 23.37 -15.57 59.93
C ASN A 124 24.21 -16.81 60.31
N ALA A 125 25.25 -17.13 59.55
CA ALA A 125 26.18 -18.20 59.89
C ALA A 125 26.93 -17.89 61.21
N LYS A 126 27.42 -16.66 61.37
CA LYS A 126 28.09 -16.19 62.60
C LYS A 126 27.17 -16.24 63.82
N ILE A 127 25.90 -15.85 63.67
CA ILE A 127 24.91 -15.94 64.76
C ILE A 127 24.72 -17.41 65.21
N ARG A 128 24.58 -18.34 64.26
CA ARG A 128 24.45 -19.78 64.57
C ARG A 128 25.69 -20.32 65.26
N GLN A 129 26.88 -19.95 64.80
CA GLN A 129 28.15 -20.34 65.44
C GLN A 129 28.25 -19.82 66.88
N PHE A 130 27.88 -18.56 67.10
CA PHE A 130 27.85 -17.96 68.43
C PHE A 130 26.89 -18.71 69.36
N GLN A 131 25.67 -18.98 68.90
CA GLN A 131 24.68 -19.76 69.65
C GLN A 131 25.18 -21.17 70.01
N GLN A 132 25.89 -21.84 69.10
CA GLN A 132 26.50 -23.15 69.34
C GLN A 132 27.62 -23.09 70.39
N MET A 133 28.50 -22.09 70.29
CA MET A 133 29.59 -21.87 71.25
C MET A 133 29.04 -21.64 72.66
N VAL A 134 28.05 -20.74 72.80
CA VAL A 134 27.37 -20.49 74.07
C VAL A 134 26.71 -21.77 74.61
N SER A 135 26.10 -22.58 73.75
CA SER A 135 25.48 -23.86 74.17
C SER A 135 26.52 -24.89 74.65
N LEU A 136 27.69 -24.95 74.00
CA LEU A 136 28.82 -25.81 74.39
C LEU A 136 29.39 -25.40 75.75
N GLU A 137 29.67 -24.11 75.96
CA GLU A 137 30.17 -23.58 77.25
C GLU A 137 29.19 -23.87 78.41
N LEU A 138 27.89 -23.78 78.15
CA LEU A 138 26.85 -24.13 79.14
C LEU A 138 26.74 -25.64 79.39
N SER A 139 27.11 -26.49 78.42
CA SER A 139 27.16 -27.95 78.60
C SER A 139 28.40 -28.41 79.36
N GLU A 140 29.56 -27.76 79.15
CA GLU A 140 30.80 -28.06 79.88
C GLU A 140 30.72 -27.66 81.36
N TYR A 141 29.93 -26.65 81.72
CA TYR A 141 29.68 -26.28 83.12
C TYR A 141 28.78 -27.27 83.88
N ASN A 142 28.02 -28.13 83.18
CA ASN A 142 27.12 -29.11 83.78
C ASN A 142 27.76 -30.50 83.99
N HIS A 143 29.06 -30.66 83.75
CA HIS A 143 29.78 -31.90 84.08
C HIS A 143 30.37 -31.87 85.50
N CYS A 144 29.51 -31.71 86.50
CA CYS A 144 29.73 -32.21 87.86
C CYS A 144 28.37 -32.57 88.49
N GLU A 145 27.94 -33.82 88.30
CA GLU A 145 27.48 -34.75 89.35
C GLU A 145 26.61 -35.91 88.81
N LEU A 146 27.18 -37.12 88.98
CA LEU A 146 26.59 -38.44 89.21
C LEU A 146 26.08 -39.31 88.02
N PRO A 147 26.58 -40.56 87.91
CA PRO A 147 26.01 -41.58 87.04
C PRO A 147 24.78 -42.22 87.69
N SER A 148 23.59 -41.96 87.12
CA SER A 148 22.38 -42.72 87.46
C SER A 148 22.18 -43.84 86.45
N THR A 149 22.33 -45.03 87.00
CA THR A 149 22.11 -46.38 86.51
C THR A 149 20.72 -46.65 85.90
N TYR A 150 20.67 -47.73 85.09
CA TYR A 150 19.55 -48.56 84.62
C TYR A 150 18.47 -47.98 83.69
N GLY A 151 18.29 -48.61 82.52
CA GLY A 151 17.13 -48.40 81.65
C GLY A 151 17.25 -49.07 80.29
N GLU A 152 16.40 -50.04 80.04
CA GLU A 152 16.43 -51.06 78.99
C GLU A 152 15.66 -50.69 77.70
N HIS A 153 15.81 -51.54 76.67
CA HIS A 153 14.91 -51.80 75.53
C HIS A 153 15.08 -51.06 74.17
N VAL A 154 15.68 -51.80 73.22
CA VAL A 154 15.08 -52.32 71.97
C VAL A 154 13.98 -51.47 71.30
N LYS A 155 14.22 -50.97 70.07
CA LYS A 155 13.50 -51.43 68.87
C LYS A 155 14.05 -50.81 67.58
N ASP A 156 14.62 -51.67 66.77
CA ASP A 156 14.69 -51.52 65.31
C ASP A 156 13.26 -51.43 64.75
N LYS A 157 12.94 -50.34 64.06
CA LYS A 157 11.73 -50.18 63.25
C LYS A 157 12.02 -49.24 62.09
N SER A 158 12.24 -49.85 60.93
CA SER A 158 11.95 -49.26 59.62
C SER A 158 10.61 -48.52 59.67
N LYS A 159 10.65 -47.18 59.67
CA LYS A 159 9.50 -46.34 59.36
C LYS A 159 9.70 -45.81 57.96
N THR A 160 9.10 -46.51 57.01
CA THR A 160 8.57 -45.93 55.78
C THR A 160 7.56 -44.86 56.19
N VAL A 161 8.00 -43.62 56.39
CA VAL A 161 7.14 -42.46 56.60
C VAL A 161 7.73 -41.32 55.77
N ASP A 162 6.85 -40.65 55.03
CA ASP A 162 7.04 -39.51 54.12
C ASP A 162 7.15 -39.74 52.60
N SER A 163 6.85 -40.93 52.07
CA SER A 163 6.60 -41.05 50.62
C SER A 163 5.21 -40.56 50.18
N GLU A 164 4.23 -40.50 51.09
CA GLU A 164 2.83 -40.20 50.77
C GLU A 164 2.53 -38.70 50.81
N GLY A 165 3.11 -37.95 51.76
CA GLY A 165 3.00 -36.48 51.81
C GLY A 165 3.69 -35.77 50.63
N ILE A 166 4.81 -36.30 50.15
CA ILE A 166 5.48 -35.79 48.93
C ILE A 166 4.64 -36.09 47.68
N SER A 167 3.92 -37.21 47.66
CA SER A 167 3.05 -37.58 46.54
C SER A 167 1.82 -36.67 46.46
N GLU A 168 1.23 -36.29 47.60
CA GLU A 168 0.09 -35.38 47.66
C GLU A 168 0.50 -33.95 47.28
N GLU A 169 1.64 -33.46 47.77
CA GLU A 169 2.20 -32.16 47.39
C GLU A 169 2.54 -32.07 45.88
N LEU A 170 3.05 -33.15 45.30
CA LEU A 170 3.31 -33.23 43.86
C LEU A 170 2.02 -33.26 43.04
N SER A 171 0.98 -33.96 43.52
CA SER A 171 -0.33 -34.00 42.89
C SER A 171 -0.97 -32.61 42.82
N ASP A 172 -0.90 -31.86 43.92
CA ASP A 172 -1.44 -30.49 43.99
C ASP A 172 -0.72 -29.53 43.04
N LYS A 173 0.61 -29.66 42.93
CA LYS A 173 1.41 -28.86 41.98
C LYS A 173 1.06 -29.17 40.53
N VAL A 174 0.85 -30.46 40.20
CA VAL A 174 0.43 -30.86 38.86
C VAL A 174 -0.94 -30.27 38.53
N SER A 175 -1.92 -30.37 39.44
CA SER A 175 -3.25 -29.77 39.23
C SER A 175 -3.20 -28.25 39.09
N ASN A 176 -2.34 -27.57 39.84
CA ASN A 176 -2.18 -26.12 39.73
C ASN A 176 -1.56 -25.71 38.38
N ILE A 177 -0.53 -26.44 37.91
CA ILE A 177 0.10 -26.21 36.61
C ILE A 177 -0.90 -26.50 35.48
N GLU A 178 -1.70 -27.56 35.59
CA GLU A 178 -2.74 -27.88 34.60
C GLU A 178 -3.79 -26.76 34.49
N ALA A 179 -4.18 -26.15 35.61
CA ALA A 179 -5.10 -25.02 35.60
C ALA A 179 -4.49 -23.77 34.95
N GLU A 180 -3.21 -23.48 35.22
CA GLU A 180 -2.47 -22.36 34.62
C GLU A 180 -2.30 -22.53 33.10
N VAL A 181 -1.97 -23.75 32.66
CA VAL A 181 -1.87 -24.09 31.23
C VAL A 181 -3.21 -23.90 30.52
N GLN A 182 -4.32 -24.36 31.10
CA GLN A 182 -5.65 -24.16 30.50
C GLN A 182 -6.02 -22.68 30.36
N LEU A 183 -5.68 -21.85 31.34
CA LEU A 183 -5.94 -20.40 31.26
C LEU A 183 -5.13 -19.75 30.13
N LEU A 184 -3.85 -20.08 30.03
CA LEU A 184 -2.96 -19.55 28.98
C LEU A 184 -3.36 -20.04 27.58
N GLU A 185 -3.79 -21.30 27.43
CA GLU A 185 -4.29 -21.83 26.16
C GLU A 185 -5.55 -21.10 25.69
N GLU A 186 -6.47 -20.78 26.61
CA GLU A 186 -7.68 -20.01 26.29
C GLU A 186 -7.39 -18.54 25.97
N GLU A 187 -6.39 -17.93 26.62
CA GLU A 187 -5.89 -16.60 26.27
C GLU A 187 -5.25 -16.58 24.88
N TYR A 188 -4.35 -17.53 24.59
CA TYR A 188 -3.73 -17.67 23.28
C TYR A 188 -4.75 -17.87 22.15
N LYS A 189 -5.80 -18.67 22.38
CA LYS A 189 -6.91 -18.83 21.41
C LYS A 189 -7.67 -17.52 21.18
N LYS A 190 -7.90 -16.72 22.23
CA LYS A 190 -8.54 -15.41 22.09
C LYS A 190 -7.66 -14.46 21.27
N ASP A 191 -6.37 -14.43 21.53
CA ASP A 191 -5.42 -13.59 20.80
C ASP A 191 -5.35 -13.96 19.31
N LEU A 192 -5.38 -15.26 18.98
CA LEU A 192 -5.49 -15.73 17.60
C LEU A 192 -6.74 -15.17 16.91
N LEU A 193 -7.89 -15.23 17.60
CA LEU A 193 -9.16 -14.71 17.08
C LEU A 193 -9.15 -13.19 16.92
N TYR A 194 -8.50 -12.46 17.83
CA TYR A 194 -8.32 -11.01 17.71
C TYR A 194 -7.43 -10.64 16.53
N HIS A 195 -6.33 -11.36 16.34
CA HIS A 195 -5.42 -11.16 15.22
C HIS A 195 -6.10 -11.46 13.87
N ASP A 196 -6.87 -12.55 13.78
CA ASP A 196 -7.65 -12.86 12.58
C ASP A 196 -8.73 -11.81 12.30
N LYS A 197 -9.41 -11.31 13.32
CA LYS A 197 -10.39 -10.23 13.18
C LYS A 197 -9.73 -8.90 12.77
N ALA A 198 -8.56 -8.58 13.30
CA ALA A 198 -7.78 -7.42 12.89
C ALA A 198 -7.33 -7.52 11.42
N ASN A 199 -6.89 -8.71 10.98
CA ASN A 199 -6.55 -8.96 9.58
C ASN A 199 -7.76 -8.77 8.65
N VAL A 200 -8.93 -9.29 9.03
CA VAL A 200 -10.17 -9.08 8.26
C VAL A 200 -10.53 -7.58 8.20
N LEU A 201 -10.43 -6.86 9.31
CA LEU A 201 -10.69 -5.41 9.36
C LEU A 201 -9.71 -4.60 8.50
N THR A 202 -8.43 -4.99 8.45
CA THR A 202 -7.44 -4.34 7.57
C THR A 202 -7.71 -4.60 6.09
N VAL A 203 -8.19 -5.80 5.75
CA VAL A 203 -8.60 -6.15 4.37
C VAL A 203 -9.88 -5.41 3.98
N GLU A 204 -10.85 -5.28 4.89
CA GLU A 204 -12.09 -4.51 4.66
C GLU A 204 -11.81 -3.01 4.53
N GLN A 205 -10.95 -2.44 5.38
CA GLN A 205 -10.49 -1.04 5.22
C GLN A 205 -9.75 -0.85 3.89
N TYR A 206 -8.91 -1.80 3.49
CA TYR A 206 -8.25 -1.77 2.19
C TYR A 206 -9.26 -1.81 1.05
N MET A 207 -10.34 -2.61 1.17
CA MET A 207 -11.43 -2.71 0.19
C MET A 207 -12.29 -1.43 0.09
N CYS A 208 -12.33 -0.60 1.13
CA CYS A 208 -13.04 0.69 1.17
C CYS A 208 -12.22 1.88 0.64
N LEU A 209 -10.92 1.72 0.36
CA LEU A 209 -10.10 2.77 -0.24
C LEU A 209 -10.49 3.03 -1.71
N PRO A 210 -10.37 4.28 -2.21
CA PRO A 210 -10.60 4.57 -3.62
C PRO A 210 -9.74 3.70 -4.53
N LYS A 211 -10.29 3.20 -5.65
CA LYS A 211 -9.61 2.26 -6.58
C LYS A 211 -8.20 2.70 -7.00
N ALA A 212 -7.96 4.02 -7.12
CA ALA A 212 -6.65 4.58 -7.45
C ALA A 212 -5.59 4.32 -6.35
N VAL A 213 -5.99 4.38 -5.07
CA VAL A 213 -5.13 4.13 -3.90
C VAL A 213 -4.86 2.63 -3.74
N GLN A 214 -5.89 1.79 -3.93
CA GLN A 214 -5.74 0.33 -3.94
C GLN A 214 -4.77 -0.12 -5.06
N GLN A 215 -4.89 0.46 -6.25
CA GLN A 215 -4.06 0.12 -7.41
C GLN A 215 -2.61 0.59 -7.23
N SER A 216 -2.39 1.76 -6.63
CA SER A 216 -1.06 2.23 -6.25
C SER A 216 -0.40 1.34 -5.20
N ALA A 217 -1.13 0.95 -4.15
CA ALA A 217 -0.60 0.08 -3.09
C ALA A 217 -0.28 -1.33 -3.59
N LEU A 218 -1.11 -1.89 -4.49
CA LEU A 218 -0.81 -3.16 -5.17
C LEU A 218 0.42 -3.06 -6.09
N GLN A 219 0.62 -1.93 -6.77
CA GLN A 219 1.82 -1.72 -7.60
C GLN A 219 3.09 -1.66 -6.74
N THR A 220 3.05 -1.03 -5.56
CA THR A 220 4.18 -0.98 -4.63
C THR A 220 4.48 -2.37 -4.06
N LEU A 221 3.47 -3.12 -3.60
CA LEU A 221 3.64 -4.49 -3.07
C LEU A 221 4.16 -5.46 -4.13
N VAL A 222 3.67 -5.35 -5.36
CA VAL A 222 4.18 -6.15 -6.49
C VAL A 222 5.60 -5.70 -6.87
N GLY A 223 5.91 -4.41 -6.81
CA GLY A 223 7.27 -3.89 -7.02
C GLY A 223 8.27 -4.41 -5.99
N ASP A 224 7.88 -4.48 -4.73
CA ASP A 224 8.69 -5.02 -3.64
C ASP A 224 8.84 -6.54 -3.73
N ALA A 225 7.77 -7.26 -4.08
CA ALA A 225 7.82 -8.69 -4.32
C ALA A 225 8.69 -9.04 -5.53
N VAL A 226 8.60 -8.27 -6.63
CA VAL A 226 9.46 -8.41 -7.80
C VAL A 226 10.91 -8.10 -7.44
N SER A 227 11.17 -7.07 -6.61
CA SER A 227 12.52 -6.74 -6.16
C SER A 227 13.11 -7.82 -5.26
N ARG A 228 12.31 -8.45 -4.40
CA ARG A 228 12.73 -9.60 -3.56
C ARG A 228 12.92 -10.87 -4.36
N VAL A 229 12.07 -11.13 -5.37
CA VAL A 229 12.26 -12.24 -6.32
C VAL A 229 13.52 -12.02 -7.16
N MET A 230 13.79 -10.79 -7.61
CA MET A 230 15.02 -10.43 -8.32
C MET A 230 16.26 -10.51 -7.43
N ALA A 231 16.12 -10.29 -6.11
CA ALA A 231 17.18 -10.49 -5.13
C ALA A 231 17.38 -11.96 -4.74
N GLY A 232 16.37 -12.81 -4.97
CA GLY A 232 16.36 -14.24 -4.61
C GLY A 232 16.66 -15.22 -5.76
N VAL A 233 16.92 -14.75 -6.99
CA VAL A 233 17.43 -15.62 -8.06
C VAL A 233 18.90 -15.94 -7.78
N GLN A 234 19.18 -17.24 -7.62
CA GLN A 234 20.48 -17.79 -7.21
C GLN A 234 21.68 -17.24 -7.99
N ALA A 235 22.72 -16.93 -7.23
CA ALA A 235 23.87 -16.12 -7.59
C ALA A 235 24.88 -16.76 -8.57
N GLU A 236 24.60 -17.90 -9.20
CA GLU A 236 25.61 -18.58 -10.03
C GLU A 236 25.50 -18.31 -11.54
N ASP A 237 24.33 -17.96 -12.08
CA ASP A 237 24.20 -17.64 -13.52
C ASP A 237 24.46 -16.16 -13.87
N LEU A 238 24.54 -15.27 -12.87
CA LEU A 238 24.74 -13.83 -13.08
C LEU A 238 26.22 -13.41 -13.14
N TRP A 239 27.15 -14.27 -12.71
CA TRP A 239 28.58 -13.95 -12.75
C TRP A 239 29.15 -13.92 -14.17
N SER A 240 28.53 -14.64 -15.11
CA SER A 240 28.97 -14.67 -16.51
C SER A 240 28.47 -13.49 -17.34
N VAL A 241 27.29 -12.92 -17.03
CA VAL A 241 26.71 -11.81 -17.83
C VAL A 241 27.18 -10.44 -17.36
N ARG A 242 27.42 -10.24 -16.06
CA ARG A 242 27.94 -8.97 -15.51
C ARG A 242 29.41 -8.72 -15.85
N SER A 243 30.20 -9.77 -16.12
CA SER A 243 31.62 -9.68 -16.49
C SER A 243 31.85 -9.45 -18.00
N TRP A 244 30.79 -9.45 -18.82
CA TRP A 244 30.93 -9.19 -20.24
C TRP A 244 31.21 -7.71 -20.53
N PRO A 245 32.13 -7.41 -21.46
CA PRO A 245 32.33 -6.03 -21.93
C PRO A 245 31.01 -5.42 -22.39
N LYS A 246 30.76 -4.14 -22.08
CA LYS A 246 29.52 -3.42 -22.43
C LYS A 246 29.15 -3.50 -23.93
N SER A 247 30.09 -3.85 -24.81
CA SER A 247 29.85 -4.14 -26.23
C SER A 247 29.05 -5.44 -26.44
N LYS A 248 29.39 -6.52 -25.73
CA LYS A 248 28.72 -7.82 -25.81
C LYS A 248 27.31 -7.82 -25.20
N GLN A 249 27.11 -7.08 -24.11
CA GLN A 249 25.77 -6.86 -23.53
C GLN A 249 24.85 -6.09 -24.50
N ARG A 250 25.39 -5.07 -25.17
CA ARG A 250 24.66 -4.33 -26.21
C ARG A 250 24.37 -5.17 -27.44
N GLU A 251 25.28 -6.08 -27.81
CA GLU A 251 25.07 -7.00 -28.94
C GLU A 251 24.01 -8.07 -28.66
N LEU A 252 23.92 -8.59 -27.43
CA LEU A 252 22.83 -9.50 -27.02
C LEU A 252 21.47 -8.80 -27.02
N LEU A 253 21.40 -7.58 -26.49
CA LEU A 253 20.21 -6.73 -26.53
C LEU A 253 19.80 -6.41 -27.97
N TRP A 254 20.77 -6.09 -28.84
CA TRP A 254 20.54 -5.90 -30.27
C TRP A 254 20.08 -7.17 -30.97
N ARG A 255 20.64 -8.34 -30.66
CA ARG A 255 20.21 -9.62 -31.24
C ARG A 255 18.79 -10.00 -30.80
N LEU A 256 18.42 -9.74 -29.55
CA LEU A 256 17.06 -9.96 -29.05
C LEU A 256 16.04 -9.00 -29.66
N LEU A 257 16.42 -7.72 -29.83
CA LEU A 257 15.62 -6.73 -30.54
C LEU A 257 15.50 -7.05 -32.03
N TRP A 258 16.58 -7.51 -32.67
CA TRP A 258 16.59 -7.90 -34.08
C TRP A 258 15.77 -9.16 -34.36
N LYS A 259 15.83 -10.16 -33.47
CA LYS A 259 15.02 -11.40 -33.55
C LYS A 259 13.53 -11.12 -33.36
N ARG A 260 13.18 -10.02 -32.70
CA ARG A 260 11.81 -9.50 -32.57
C ARG A 260 11.40 -8.60 -33.76
N GLN A 261 12.37 -7.94 -34.39
CA GLN A 261 12.19 -7.07 -35.56
C GLN A 261 12.10 -7.85 -36.89
N SER A 262 12.72 -9.04 -36.99
CA SER A 262 12.62 -9.91 -38.17
C SER A 262 11.21 -10.45 -38.43
N SER A 263 10.31 -10.41 -37.44
CA SER A 263 8.89 -10.75 -37.61
C SER A 263 8.06 -9.59 -38.20
N CYS A 264 8.62 -8.39 -38.32
CA CYS A 264 7.96 -7.19 -38.86
C CYS A 264 8.81 -6.60 -40.00
N ARG A 265 8.95 -7.34 -41.11
CA ARG A 265 9.42 -6.75 -42.38
C ARG A 265 8.24 -6.56 -43.31
N SER A 266 7.65 -5.37 -43.24
CA SER A 266 7.16 -4.71 -44.45
C SER A 266 7.34 -3.20 -44.30
N SER A 267 8.05 -2.66 -45.28
CA SER A 267 8.08 -1.26 -45.68
C SER A 267 8.96 -0.28 -44.89
N ALA A 268 9.89 0.29 -45.65
CA ALA A 268 10.97 1.19 -45.30
C ALA A 268 10.53 2.44 -44.53
N ASN A 269 11.23 2.73 -43.42
CA ASN A 269 11.89 4.01 -43.12
C ASN A 269 12.28 4.00 -41.63
N ILE A 270 13.59 4.02 -41.35
CA ILE A 270 14.17 3.83 -40.00
C ILE A 270 13.91 5.04 -39.07
N LEU A 271 13.27 6.11 -39.54
CA LEU A 271 13.02 7.30 -38.70
C LEU A 271 11.71 7.29 -37.89
N ASN A 272 10.93 6.20 -37.86
CA ASN A 272 9.65 6.23 -37.14
C ASN A 272 9.31 4.98 -36.30
N ILE A 273 10.31 4.30 -35.76
CA ILE A 273 10.13 3.10 -34.93
C ILE A 273 9.40 3.42 -33.61
N LYS A 274 9.65 4.60 -33.01
CA LYS A 274 8.98 5.02 -31.75
C LYS A 274 7.51 5.32 -31.96
N SER A 275 7.13 6.04 -33.01
CA SER A 275 5.71 6.33 -33.28
C SER A 275 4.95 5.10 -33.75
N CYS A 276 5.57 4.19 -34.50
CA CYS A 276 4.94 2.91 -34.86
C CYS A 276 4.70 2.02 -33.64
N LEU A 277 5.64 1.95 -32.69
CA LEU A 277 5.41 1.23 -31.42
C LEU A 277 4.27 1.86 -30.62
N PHE A 278 4.23 3.19 -30.53
CA PHE A 278 3.22 3.92 -29.80
C PHE A 278 1.82 3.72 -30.41
N LEU A 279 1.72 3.79 -31.74
CA LEU A 279 0.47 3.54 -32.49
C LEU A 279 0.03 2.07 -32.41
N CYS A 280 0.95 1.10 -32.44
CA CYS A 280 0.59 -0.32 -32.28
C CYS A 280 0.09 -0.66 -30.87
N ILE A 281 0.69 -0.06 -29.83
CA ILE A 281 0.28 -0.25 -28.44
C ILE A 281 -1.09 0.40 -28.20
N SER A 282 -1.30 1.62 -28.68
CA SER A 282 -2.57 2.34 -28.52
C SER A 282 -3.74 1.71 -29.30
N SER A 283 -3.48 1.20 -30.51
CA SER A 283 -4.56 0.75 -31.40
C SER A 283 -5.00 -0.70 -31.18
N ARG A 284 -4.16 -1.57 -30.59
CA ARG A 284 -4.47 -3.01 -30.44
C ARG A 284 -4.51 -3.52 -29.01
N ILE A 285 -3.69 -2.96 -28.11
CA ILE A 285 -3.58 -3.48 -26.74
C ILE A 285 -4.60 -2.79 -25.82
N PHE A 286 -4.82 -1.49 -26.02
CA PHE A 286 -5.74 -0.69 -25.21
C PHE A 286 -7.22 -1.14 -25.31
N PRO A 287 -7.79 -1.43 -26.50
CA PRO A 287 -9.20 -1.85 -26.59
C PRO A 287 -9.46 -3.25 -25.98
N MET A 288 -8.52 -4.18 -26.13
CA MET A 288 -8.65 -5.54 -25.55
C MET A 288 -8.52 -5.54 -24.03
N LEU A 289 -7.62 -4.73 -23.46
CA LEU A 289 -7.50 -4.56 -22.01
C LEU A 289 -8.73 -3.84 -21.44
N SER A 290 -9.22 -2.80 -22.12
CA SER A 290 -10.44 -2.09 -21.72
C SER A 290 -11.67 -2.99 -21.71
N ALA A 291 -11.83 -3.87 -22.71
CA ALA A 291 -12.95 -4.81 -22.77
C ALA A 291 -12.89 -5.89 -21.66
N LYS A 292 -11.69 -6.42 -21.36
CA LYS A 292 -11.50 -7.39 -20.26
C LYS A 292 -11.70 -6.76 -18.87
N LEU A 293 -11.26 -5.52 -18.68
CA LEU A 293 -11.51 -4.75 -17.46
C LEU A 293 -13.00 -4.41 -17.30
N SER A 294 -13.69 -4.09 -18.39
CA SER A 294 -15.13 -3.82 -18.36
C SER A 294 -15.96 -5.07 -18.03
N LEU A 295 -15.63 -6.24 -18.58
CA LEU A 295 -16.35 -7.49 -18.28
C LEU A 295 -16.17 -7.88 -16.80
N THR A 296 -14.94 -7.84 -16.30
CA THR A 296 -14.63 -8.19 -14.90
C THR A 296 -15.19 -7.18 -13.91
N SER A 297 -15.30 -5.90 -14.27
CA SER A 297 -15.97 -4.88 -13.46
C SER A 297 -17.46 -5.13 -13.34
N ASN A 298 -18.13 -5.51 -14.44
CA ASN A 298 -19.58 -5.74 -14.43
C ASN A 298 -19.95 -7.02 -13.68
N THR A 299 -19.15 -8.09 -13.78
CA THR A 299 -19.36 -9.32 -13.00
C THR A 299 -19.15 -9.08 -11.51
N ARG A 300 -18.15 -8.27 -11.13
CA ARG A 300 -17.92 -7.91 -9.71
C ARG A 300 -18.99 -6.96 -9.17
N ALA A 301 -19.54 -6.08 -9.99
CA ALA A 301 -20.66 -5.21 -9.60
C ALA A 301 -21.94 -6.03 -9.31
N ALA A 302 -22.26 -7.01 -10.14
CA ALA A 302 -23.41 -7.88 -9.93
C ALA A 302 -23.29 -8.75 -8.66
N GLU A 303 -22.10 -9.28 -8.37
CA GLU A 303 -21.84 -10.00 -7.11
C GLU A 303 -21.93 -9.07 -5.89
N LEU A 304 -21.45 -7.82 -6.01
CA LEU A 304 -21.55 -6.83 -4.94
C LEU A 304 -23.01 -6.43 -4.65
N GLU A 305 -23.82 -6.22 -5.69
CA GLU A 305 -25.27 -5.95 -5.53
C GLU A 305 -25.98 -7.11 -4.85
N LYS A 306 -25.62 -8.36 -5.18
CA LYS A 306 -26.17 -9.56 -4.54
C LYS A 306 -25.79 -9.66 -3.06
N VAL A 307 -24.54 -9.35 -2.71
CA VAL A 307 -24.09 -9.29 -1.31
C VAL A 307 -24.79 -8.16 -0.56
N HIS A 308 -24.94 -6.98 -1.18
CA HIS A 308 -25.61 -5.84 -0.57
C HIS A 308 -27.10 -6.12 -0.33
N ALA A 309 -27.79 -6.75 -1.28
CA ALA A 309 -29.18 -7.19 -1.12
C ALA A 309 -29.33 -8.24 -0.02
N SER A 310 -28.41 -9.21 0.06
CA SER A 310 -28.41 -10.22 1.12
C SER A 310 -28.16 -9.62 2.50
N LEU A 311 -27.24 -8.65 2.60
CA LEU A 311 -26.89 -7.97 3.84
C LEU A 311 -28.03 -7.07 4.32
N ALA A 312 -28.71 -6.37 3.40
CA ALA A 312 -29.88 -5.55 3.73
C ALA A 312 -31.02 -6.39 4.35
N VAL A 313 -31.29 -7.58 3.81
CA VAL A 313 -32.31 -8.50 4.35
C VAL A 313 -31.91 -9.04 5.73
N GLU A 314 -30.64 -9.39 5.92
CA GLU A 314 -30.14 -9.89 7.20
C GLU A 314 -30.14 -8.81 8.29
N LEU A 315 -29.76 -7.57 7.95
CA LEU A 315 -29.87 -6.44 8.87
C LEU A 315 -31.33 -6.17 9.22
N GLN A 316 -32.23 -6.15 8.23
CA GLN A 316 -33.66 -5.98 8.49
C GLN A 316 -34.20 -7.06 9.45
N ARG A 317 -33.76 -8.31 9.34
CA ARG A 317 -34.14 -9.38 10.28
C ARG A 317 -33.62 -9.15 11.71
N ARG A 318 -32.40 -8.65 11.86
CA ARG A 318 -31.77 -8.45 13.18
C ARG A 318 -32.32 -7.26 13.95
N TYR A 319 -32.82 -6.25 13.23
CA TYR A 319 -33.35 -5.04 13.84
C TYR A 319 -34.88 -5.01 13.97
N VAL A 320 -35.57 -6.05 13.50
CA VAL A 320 -37.00 -6.25 13.80
C VAL A 320 -37.14 -6.86 15.18
N CYS A 321 -37.80 -6.14 16.09
CA CYS A 321 -38.09 -6.61 17.43
C CYS A 321 -39.02 -7.84 17.37
N PRO A 322 -38.63 -9.01 17.90
CA PRO A 322 -39.45 -10.22 17.81
C PRO A 322 -40.76 -10.16 18.62
N GLY A 323 -40.89 -9.21 19.56
CA GLY A 323 -42.10 -9.03 20.37
C GLY A 323 -43.18 -8.16 19.73
N CYS A 324 -42.80 -7.15 18.93
CA CYS A 324 -43.74 -6.19 18.35
C CYS A 324 -43.61 -5.97 16.83
N GLY A 325 -42.64 -6.62 16.17
CA GLY A 325 -42.43 -6.53 14.73
C GLY A 325 -41.89 -5.18 14.24
N VAL A 326 -41.61 -4.23 15.14
CA VAL A 326 -41.10 -2.91 14.79
C VAL A 326 -39.61 -3.01 14.42
N ASN A 327 -39.25 -2.45 13.26
CA ASN A 327 -37.87 -2.32 12.81
C ASN A 327 -37.22 -1.11 13.51
N ASN A 328 -36.21 -1.36 14.33
CA ASN A 328 -35.51 -0.34 15.12
C ASN A 328 -34.35 0.34 14.36
N MET A 329 -34.18 0.08 13.06
CA MET A 329 -33.25 0.84 12.22
C MET A 329 -33.76 2.28 12.02
N PRO A 330 -32.93 3.31 12.26
CA PRO A 330 -33.23 4.68 11.85
C PRO A 330 -33.45 4.71 10.33
N GLY A 331 -34.50 5.37 9.87
CA GLY A 331 -34.81 5.48 8.45
C GLY A 331 -33.65 6.14 7.68
N LEU A 332 -32.97 5.36 6.83
CA LEU A 332 -32.00 5.87 5.85
C LEU A 332 -32.68 6.55 4.64
N GLU A 333 -34.00 6.78 4.69
CA GLU A 333 -34.77 7.37 3.59
C GLU A 333 -34.70 8.90 3.51
N GLU A 334 -34.08 9.60 4.47
CA GLU A 334 -34.00 11.08 4.46
C GLU A 334 -32.66 11.67 3.97
N ALA A 335 -31.69 10.85 3.57
CA ALA A 335 -30.37 11.35 3.13
C ALA A 335 -30.19 11.47 1.60
N ALA A 336 -31.26 11.38 0.81
CA ALA A 336 -31.20 11.40 -0.66
C ALA A 336 -32.25 12.32 -1.33
N ASN A 337 -32.56 13.47 -0.74
CA ASN A 337 -33.26 14.57 -1.41
C ASN A 337 -32.36 15.81 -1.56
#